data_AF-A0A8B6GBL5-F1
#
_entry.id   AF-A0A8B6GBL5-F1
#
_cell.length_a   1.000
_cell.length_b   1.000
_cell.length_c   1.000
_cell.angle_alpha   90.00
_cell.angle_beta   90.00
_cell.angle_gamma   90.00
#
_symmetry.space_group_name_H-M   'P 1'
#
loop_
_entity.id
_entity.type
_entity.pdbx_description
1 polymer ?
#
loop_
_entity_poly.entity_id
_entity_poly.type
_entity_poly.pdbx_seq_one_letter_code
_entity_poly.pdbx_strand_id
1 'polypeptide(L)'
;MLHDLEYLATISALTNKGYSYPRAELDLMWKQILLNQFHDVLPGSSIGEVFKDAVDLYKGVEKKYKKLLADLPFTNEKKSDSSSIIINNTLGWERKGVIALDNKGQSASKKRRVSTDSDLTQIDSFGQTLAFMEVGGYGYTVYKPITCPHHAHAFKKGQLHWLKNKIVSAAFDYEGRMTQLHLHGDDRNAISKDYHGNQFVIFDDIPLFWDAWDVMDYHLETRKPINEKLQHVKILDEGPLRASLE
;
A
#
# COMPACT_ATOMS: atom_id res chain seq x y z
N MET A 1 -2.29 -9.62 6.81
CA MET A 1 -1.89 -10.98 6.36
C MET A 1 -2.50 -12.07 7.25
N LEU A 2 -1.96 -12.38 8.44
CA LEU A 2 -2.54 -13.45 9.28
C LEU A 2 -3.98 -13.16 9.72
N HIS A 3 -4.25 -11.94 10.17
CA HIS A 3 -5.61 -11.45 10.43
C HIS A 3 -6.59 -11.80 9.29
N ASP A 4 -6.21 -11.44 8.06
CA ASP A 4 -7.05 -11.66 6.88
C ASP A 4 -7.23 -13.15 6.59
N LEU A 5 -6.16 -13.94 6.67
CA LEU A 5 -6.24 -15.39 6.47
C LEU A 5 -7.13 -16.06 7.51
N GLU A 6 -6.99 -15.73 8.78
CA GLU A 6 -7.82 -16.29 9.85
C GLU A 6 -9.28 -15.92 9.66
N TYR A 7 -9.57 -14.66 9.35
CA TYR A 7 -10.91 -14.20 9.06
C TYR A 7 -11.53 -14.98 7.90
N LEU A 8 -10.86 -14.98 6.74
CA LEU A 8 -11.36 -15.64 5.53
C LEU A 8 -11.47 -17.16 5.71
N ALA A 9 -10.51 -17.80 6.38
CA ALA A 9 -10.56 -19.23 6.68
C ALA A 9 -11.71 -19.58 7.65
N THR A 10 -12.02 -18.70 8.60
CA THR A 10 -13.17 -18.87 9.51
C THR A 10 -14.48 -18.82 8.71
N ILE A 11 -14.64 -17.82 7.83
CA ILE A 11 -15.80 -17.73 6.95
C ILE A 11 -15.90 -18.97 6.05
N SER A 12 -14.80 -19.43 5.45
CA SER A 12 -14.77 -20.64 4.63
C SER A 12 -15.20 -21.88 5.41
N ALA A 13 -14.74 -22.05 6.66
CA ALA A 13 -15.12 -23.19 7.50
C ALA A 13 -16.60 -23.15 7.92
N LEU A 14 -17.16 -21.97 8.16
CA LEU A 14 -18.57 -21.81 8.52
C LEU A 14 -19.51 -22.02 7.34
N THR A 15 -19.07 -21.71 6.12
CA THR A 15 -19.92 -21.71 4.91
C THR A 15 -19.74 -22.94 4.02
N ASN A 16 -18.62 -23.66 4.12
CA ASN A 16 -18.30 -24.82 3.28
C ASN A 16 -18.16 -26.09 4.13
N LYS A 17 -19.15 -27.00 4.06
CA LYS A 17 -19.19 -28.24 4.85
C LYS A 17 -18.00 -29.20 4.65
N GLY A 18 -17.20 -29.03 3.60
CA GLY A 18 -16.02 -29.84 3.31
C GLY A 18 -14.68 -29.17 3.65
N TYR A 19 -14.69 -27.94 4.15
CA TYR A 19 -13.48 -27.19 4.48
C TYR A 19 -13.22 -27.20 5.99
N SER A 20 -12.01 -27.58 6.39
CA SER A 20 -11.56 -27.51 7.78
C SER A 20 -10.67 -26.30 7.98
N TYR A 21 -10.90 -25.55 9.06
CA TYR A 21 -10.05 -24.43 9.45
C TYR A 21 -8.59 -24.90 9.68
N PRO A 22 -7.58 -24.23 9.10
CA PRO A 22 -6.18 -24.70 9.09
C PRO A 22 -5.47 -24.32 10.39
N ARG A 23 -5.96 -24.83 11.52
CA ARG A 23 -5.50 -24.45 12.87
C ARG A 23 -4.01 -24.71 13.08
N ALA A 24 -3.52 -25.87 12.66
CA ALA A 24 -2.13 -26.27 12.91
C ALA A 24 -1.16 -25.38 12.13
N GLU A 25 -1.50 -25.05 10.89
CA GLU A 25 -0.72 -24.14 10.06
C GLU A 25 -0.70 -22.73 10.62
N LEU A 26 -1.85 -22.20 11.03
CA LEU A 26 -1.96 -20.86 11.60
C LEU A 26 -1.22 -20.74 12.93
N ASP A 27 -1.32 -21.75 13.81
CA ASP A 27 -0.56 -21.81 15.07
C ASP A 27 0.96 -21.75 14.82
N LEU A 28 1.46 -22.52 13.85
CA LEU A 28 2.88 -22.48 13.49
C LEU A 28 3.28 -21.11 12.92
N MET A 29 2.47 -20.53 12.03
CA MET A 29 2.75 -19.22 11.44
C MET A 29 2.77 -18.12 12.50
N TRP A 30 1.84 -18.15 13.47
CA TRP A 30 1.83 -17.21 14.59
C TRP A 30 3.07 -17.35 15.46
N LYS A 31 3.46 -18.58 15.81
CA LYS A 31 4.69 -18.83 16.58
C LYS A 31 5.92 -18.26 15.87
N GLN A 32 6.01 -18.39 14.55
CA GLN A 32 7.11 -17.84 13.76
C GLN A 32 7.10 -16.30 13.73
N ILE A 33 5.94 -15.66 13.57
CA ILE A 33 5.83 -14.19 13.65
C ILE A 33 6.20 -13.69 15.05
N LEU A 34 5.64 -14.30 16.09
CA LEU A 34 5.84 -13.88 17.49
C LEU A 34 7.28 -14.10 17.95
N LEU A 35 7.97 -15.15 17.46
CA LEU A 35 9.40 -15.34 17.69
C LEU A 35 10.19 -14.13 17.19
N ASN A 36 9.87 -13.62 16.00
CA ASN A 36 10.51 -12.44 15.44
C ASN A 36 10.07 -11.11 16.08
N GLN A 37 9.10 -11.12 17.01
CA GLN A 37 8.72 -9.97 17.84
C GLN A 37 9.53 -9.87 19.14
N PHE A 38 10.51 -10.74 19.34
CA PHE A 38 11.44 -10.63 20.45
C PHE A 38 12.14 -9.26 20.44
N HIS A 39 12.40 -8.70 21.63
CA HIS A 39 12.85 -7.31 21.80
C HIS A 39 14.25 -7.03 21.25
N ASP A 40 15.04 -8.05 20.93
CA ASP A 40 16.32 -7.89 20.23
C ASP A 40 16.23 -8.20 18.72
N VAL A 41 15.13 -8.81 18.26
CA VAL A 41 14.92 -9.16 16.85
C VAL A 41 14.14 -8.06 16.13
N LEU A 42 12.94 -7.72 16.62
CA LEU A 42 12.08 -6.75 15.94
C LEU A 42 12.70 -5.34 15.94
N PRO A 43 13.30 -4.84 17.04
CA PRO A 43 13.92 -3.53 17.07
C PRO A 43 15.27 -3.45 16.32
N GLY A 44 15.81 -4.57 15.85
CA GLY A 44 17.02 -4.55 15.02
C GLY A 44 18.35 -4.51 15.79
N SER A 45 18.42 -5.10 16.97
CA SER A 45 19.59 -5.02 17.86
C SER A 45 20.33 -6.34 18.11
N SER A 46 19.98 -7.39 17.38
CA SER A 46 20.74 -8.65 17.31
C SER A 46 21.91 -8.60 16.32
N ILE A 47 22.69 -9.68 16.25
CA ILE A 47 23.72 -9.86 15.23
C ILE A 47 23.12 -10.17 13.85
N GLY A 48 23.90 -9.94 12.78
CA GLY A 48 23.46 -10.13 11.39
C GLY A 48 22.85 -11.50 11.05
N GLU A 49 23.35 -12.59 11.64
CA GLU A 49 22.82 -13.94 11.40
C GLU A 49 21.37 -14.10 11.89
N VAL A 50 21.02 -13.47 13.03
CA VAL A 50 19.66 -13.52 13.57
C VAL A 50 18.66 -12.89 12.59
N PHE A 51 19.05 -11.82 11.88
CA PHE A 51 18.18 -11.20 10.88
C PHE A 51 18.03 -12.04 9.61
N LYS A 52 19.06 -12.81 9.21
CA LYS A 52 18.93 -13.75 8.10
C LYS A 52 17.88 -14.82 8.43
N ASP A 53 17.96 -15.40 9.63
CA ASP A 53 16.98 -16.37 10.12
C ASP A 53 15.57 -15.76 10.23
N ALA A 54 15.46 -14.55 10.80
CA ALA A 54 14.19 -13.84 10.92
C ALA A 54 13.53 -13.58 9.55
N VAL A 55 14.31 -13.12 8.57
CA VAL A 55 13.86 -12.89 7.19
C VAL A 55 13.40 -14.20 6.54
N ASP A 56 14.12 -15.30 6.73
CA ASP A 56 13.74 -16.59 6.15
C ASP A 56 12.48 -17.18 6.79
N LEU A 57 12.29 -16.98 8.09
CA LEU A 57 11.02 -17.28 8.77
C LEU A 57 9.87 -16.46 8.17
N TYR A 58 10.04 -15.15 7.99
CA TYR A 58 9.00 -14.30 7.38
C TYR A 58 8.65 -14.73 5.95
N LYS A 59 9.64 -15.07 5.11
CA LYS A 59 9.40 -15.62 3.76
C LYS A 59 8.63 -16.94 3.82
N GLY A 60 8.97 -17.81 4.77
CA GLY A 60 8.27 -19.08 5.01
C GLY A 60 6.79 -18.86 5.33
N VAL A 61 6.50 -17.94 6.25
CA VAL A 61 5.14 -17.52 6.61
C VAL A 61 4.41 -16.93 5.41
N GLU A 62 5.02 -16.03 4.64
CA GLU A 62 4.41 -15.43 3.44
C GLU A 62 4.07 -16.48 2.38
N LYS A 63 4.98 -17.42 2.12
CA LYS A 63 4.76 -18.53 1.18
C LYS A 63 3.59 -19.41 1.62
N LYS A 64 3.53 -19.75 2.92
CA LYS A 64 2.43 -20.56 3.48
C LYS A 64 1.10 -19.80 3.42
N TYR A 65 1.10 -18.50 3.72
CA TYR A 65 -0.06 -17.62 3.60
C TYR A 65 -0.61 -17.62 2.17
N LYS A 66 0.25 -17.35 1.18
CA LYS A 66 -0.14 -17.32 -0.24
C LYS A 66 -0.78 -18.64 -0.69
N LYS A 67 -0.21 -19.77 -0.24
CA LYS A 67 -0.76 -21.10 -0.51
C LYS A 67 -2.15 -21.28 0.13
N LEU A 68 -2.26 -21.06 1.44
CA LEU A 68 -3.52 -21.25 2.17
C LEU A 68 -4.63 -20.34 1.63
N LEU A 69 -4.30 -19.07 1.33
CA LEU A 69 -5.24 -18.11 0.77
C LEU A 69 -5.77 -18.56 -0.60
N ALA A 70 -4.90 -19.09 -1.47
CA ALA A 70 -5.31 -19.60 -2.79
C ALA A 70 -6.19 -20.86 -2.70
N ASP A 71 -6.02 -21.66 -1.65
CA ASP A 71 -6.78 -22.89 -1.39
C ASP A 71 -8.13 -22.62 -0.69
N LEU A 72 -8.42 -21.38 -0.25
CA LEU A 72 -9.67 -21.06 0.44
C LEU A 72 -10.89 -21.17 -0.50
N PRO A 73 -11.93 -21.93 -0.14
CA PRO A 73 -13.22 -21.91 -0.83
C PRO A 73 -14.01 -20.69 -0.35
N PHE A 74 -13.64 -19.50 -0.83
CA PHE A 74 -14.19 -18.26 -0.29
C PHE A 74 -15.67 -18.05 -0.65
N THR A 75 -16.14 -18.57 -1.80
CA THR A 75 -17.56 -18.53 -2.18
C THR A 75 -18.08 -19.90 -2.61
N ASN A 76 -19.29 -20.24 -2.15
CA ASN A 76 -20.09 -21.37 -2.66
C ASN A 76 -20.73 -21.09 -4.02
N GLU A 77 -20.48 -19.90 -4.58
CA GLU A 77 -20.89 -19.62 -5.95
C GLU A 77 -20.18 -20.66 -6.82
N LYS A 78 -21.00 -21.56 -7.42
CA LYS A 78 -20.56 -22.39 -8.54
C LYS A 78 -19.68 -21.50 -9.40
N LYS A 79 -18.52 -21.99 -9.86
CA LYS A 79 -17.61 -21.35 -10.83
C LYS A 79 -18.37 -20.94 -12.11
N SER A 80 -19.36 -20.07 -12.02
CA SER A 80 -20.12 -19.48 -13.12
C SER A 80 -19.24 -18.32 -13.58
N ASP A 81 -18.67 -18.54 -14.74
CA ASP A 81 -17.51 -17.85 -15.28
C ASP A 81 -16.26 -17.96 -14.40
N SER A 82 -15.32 -18.79 -14.84
CA SER A 82 -13.93 -18.94 -14.35
C SER A 82 -13.07 -17.67 -14.47
N SER A 83 -13.69 -16.49 -14.49
CA SER A 83 -13.07 -15.19 -14.79
C SER A 83 -13.53 -14.04 -13.89
N SER A 84 -14.48 -14.25 -12.97
CA SER A 84 -14.92 -13.21 -12.03
C SER A 84 -13.84 -12.98 -10.96
N ILE A 85 -13.55 -11.69 -10.69
CA ILE A 85 -12.61 -11.29 -9.64
C ILE A 85 -13.42 -10.94 -8.41
N ILE A 86 -13.08 -11.53 -7.27
CA ILE A 86 -13.72 -11.23 -5.98
C ILE A 86 -12.83 -10.26 -5.21
N ILE A 87 -13.43 -9.18 -4.71
CA ILE A 87 -12.77 -8.18 -3.86
C ILE A 87 -13.33 -8.32 -2.46
N ASN A 88 -12.44 -8.52 -1.49
CA ASN A 88 -12.78 -8.75 -0.09
C ASN A 88 -12.38 -7.56 0.78
N ASN A 89 -13.25 -7.20 1.72
CA ASN A 89 -12.95 -6.23 2.76
C ASN A 89 -12.95 -6.93 4.11
N THR A 90 -11.76 -7.10 4.69
CA THR A 90 -11.56 -7.72 6.01
C THR A 90 -11.67 -6.71 7.16
N LEU A 91 -11.95 -5.44 6.88
CA LEU A 91 -12.15 -4.41 7.90
C LEU A 91 -13.61 -4.38 8.35
N GLY A 92 -13.85 -3.98 9.60
CA GLY A 92 -15.19 -3.91 10.19
C GLY A 92 -16.08 -2.75 9.70
N TRP A 93 -15.63 -1.97 8.72
CA TRP A 93 -16.35 -0.81 8.18
C TRP A 93 -16.29 -0.81 6.66
N GLU A 94 -17.24 -0.10 6.04
CA GLU A 94 -17.29 0.09 4.59
C GLU A 94 -16.01 0.75 4.07
N ARG A 95 -15.49 0.24 2.96
CA ARG A 95 -14.31 0.76 2.30
C ARG A 95 -14.65 1.19 0.89
N LYS A 96 -14.42 2.47 0.59
CA LYS A 96 -14.40 3.02 -0.77
C LYS A 96 -12.97 3.37 -1.13
N GLY A 97 -12.50 2.96 -2.30
CA GLY A 97 -11.13 3.27 -2.70
C GLY A 97 -10.73 2.68 -4.04
N VAL A 98 -9.58 3.16 -4.52
CA VAL A 98 -8.95 2.66 -5.73
C VAL A 98 -8.19 1.38 -5.41
N ILE A 99 -8.48 0.31 -6.12
CA ILE A 99 -7.70 -0.93 -6.11
C ILE A 99 -6.82 -0.97 -7.36
N ALA A 100 -5.67 -1.67 -7.27
CA ALA A 100 -4.80 -1.94 -8.40
C ALA A 100 -4.82 -3.43 -8.75
N LEU A 101 -5.17 -3.74 -9.99
CA LEU A 101 -5.21 -5.10 -10.52
C LEU A 101 -4.05 -5.29 -11.50
N ASP A 102 -3.17 -6.24 -11.18
CA ASP A 102 -2.04 -6.56 -12.04
C ASP A 102 -2.52 -7.17 -13.37
N ASN A 103 -2.04 -6.63 -14.49
CA ASN A 103 -2.31 -7.11 -15.83
C ASN A 103 -1.23 -8.07 -16.35
N LYS A 104 -0.22 -8.41 -15.56
CA LYS A 104 0.81 -9.40 -15.90
C LYS A 104 0.21 -10.81 -15.87
N GLY A 105 -0.26 -11.28 -17.03
CA GLY A 105 -0.78 -12.63 -17.24
C GLY A 105 -2.12 -12.65 -18.01
N GLN A 106 -2.14 -13.42 -19.11
CA GLN A 106 -3.25 -13.66 -20.06
C GLN A 106 -4.04 -12.43 -20.59
N SER A 107 -3.88 -12.18 -21.90
CA SER A 107 -4.44 -11.05 -22.66
C SER A 107 -5.98 -10.92 -22.60
N ALA A 108 -6.70 -12.03 -22.43
CA ALA A 108 -8.17 -12.04 -22.36
C ALA A 108 -8.73 -11.40 -21.07
N SER A 109 -7.98 -11.46 -19.97
CA SER A 109 -8.37 -10.89 -18.67
C SER A 109 -8.24 -9.38 -18.63
N LYS A 110 -7.33 -8.79 -19.43
CA LYS A 110 -7.09 -7.34 -19.51
C LYS A 110 -8.30 -6.60 -20.11
N LYS A 111 -8.88 -7.12 -21.19
CA LYS A 111 -10.07 -6.51 -21.83
C LYS A 111 -11.32 -6.49 -20.95
N ARG A 112 -11.41 -7.37 -19.94
CA ARG A 112 -12.54 -7.44 -18.99
C ARG A 112 -12.36 -6.54 -17.77
N ARG A 113 -11.13 -6.09 -17.51
CA ARG A 113 -10.80 -5.23 -16.36
C ARG A 113 -10.84 -3.76 -16.73
N VAL A 114 -10.56 -3.43 -17.98
CA VAL A 114 -10.48 -2.06 -18.48
C VAL A 114 -11.83 -1.64 -19.06
N SER A 115 -12.37 -0.54 -18.55
CA SER A 115 -13.51 0.15 -19.15
C SER A 115 -13.02 1.12 -20.23
N THR A 116 -13.88 1.40 -21.22
CA THR A 116 -13.65 2.54 -22.13
C THR A 116 -13.94 3.88 -21.46
N ASP A 117 -14.64 3.86 -20.32
CA ASP A 117 -14.90 5.02 -19.48
C ASP A 117 -13.74 5.24 -18.51
N SER A 118 -13.04 6.37 -18.68
CA SER A 118 -11.92 6.77 -17.82
C SER A 118 -12.33 7.01 -16.37
N ASP A 119 -13.60 7.30 -16.11
CA ASP A 119 -14.08 7.58 -14.75
C ASP A 119 -14.32 6.29 -13.95
N LEU A 120 -14.31 5.14 -14.63
CA LEU A 120 -14.43 3.80 -14.03
C LEU A 120 -13.07 3.14 -13.83
N THR A 121 -12.15 3.29 -14.78
CA THR A 121 -10.84 2.64 -14.74
C THR A 121 -9.73 3.49 -15.33
N GLN A 122 -8.52 3.35 -14.79
CA GLN A 122 -7.30 3.99 -15.29
C GLN A 122 -6.20 2.93 -15.43
N ILE A 123 -5.37 3.01 -16.47
CA ILE A 123 -4.11 2.25 -16.52
C ILE A 123 -3.00 3.12 -15.92
N ASP A 124 -2.28 2.60 -14.94
CA ASP A 124 -1.17 3.33 -14.34
C ASP A 124 0.15 3.19 -15.11
N SER A 125 1.15 3.97 -14.71
CA SER A 125 2.50 3.95 -15.26
C SER A 125 3.20 2.59 -15.18
N PHE A 126 2.76 1.70 -14.27
CA PHE A 126 3.26 0.33 -14.12
C PHE A 126 2.47 -0.70 -14.94
N GLY A 127 1.44 -0.26 -15.67
CA GLY A 127 0.60 -1.09 -16.52
C GLY A 127 -0.50 -1.86 -15.78
N GLN A 128 -0.79 -1.54 -14.51
CA GLN A 128 -1.88 -2.10 -13.72
C GLN A 128 -3.20 -1.41 -14.06
N THR A 129 -4.31 -2.12 -13.88
CA THR A 129 -5.65 -1.52 -13.99
C THR A 129 -6.08 -1.02 -12.63
N LEU A 130 -6.26 0.29 -12.51
CA LEU A 130 -6.87 0.95 -11.37
C LEU A 130 -8.38 0.97 -11.53
N ALA A 131 -9.11 0.70 -10.45
CA ALA A 131 -10.57 0.76 -10.43
C ALA A 131 -11.06 1.29 -9.08
N PHE A 132 -12.06 2.16 -9.09
CA PHE A 132 -12.70 2.62 -7.87
C PHE A 132 -13.81 1.64 -7.47
N MET A 133 -13.76 1.17 -6.22
CA MET A 133 -14.61 0.11 -5.70
C MET A 133 -15.19 0.51 -4.34
N GLU A 134 -16.34 -0.06 -4.02
CA GLU A 134 -17.01 0.04 -2.72
C GLU A 134 -17.34 -1.35 -2.21
N VAL A 135 -16.95 -1.62 -0.96
CA VAL A 135 -17.17 -2.91 -0.31
C VAL A 135 -17.60 -2.69 1.13
N GLY A 136 -18.72 -3.29 1.53
CA GLY A 136 -19.20 -3.24 2.91
C GLY A 136 -18.19 -3.83 3.90
N GLY A 137 -18.30 -3.46 5.18
CA GLY A 137 -17.45 -4.01 6.25
C GLY A 137 -17.64 -5.52 6.38
N TYR A 138 -16.53 -6.26 6.54
CA TYR A 138 -16.49 -7.72 6.54
C TYR A 138 -17.16 -8.38 5.30
N GLY A 139 -17.39 -7.60 4.24
CA GLY A 139 -18.10 -8.02 3.04
C GLY A 139 -17.17 -8.37 1.89
N TYR A 140 -17.80 -8.82 0.80
CA TYR A 140 -17.14 -9.01 -0.48
C TYR A 140 -18.03 -8.49 -1.62
N THR A 141 -17.40 -8.20 -2.75
CA THR A 141 -18.10 -7.89 -4.01
C THR A 141 -17.39 -8.54 -5.18
N VAL A 142 -18.12 -8.80 -6.26
CA VAL A 142 -17.50 -9.08 -7.56
C VAL A 142 -16.99 -7.78 -8.14
N TYR A 143 -15.87 -7.85 -8.87
CA TYR A 143 -15.29 -6.73 -9.59
C TYR A 143 -16.29 -6.11 -10.56
N LYS A 144 -16.73 -4.91 -10.18
CA LYS A 144 -17.63 -4.06 -10.93
C LYS A 144 -17.27 -2.62 -10.53
N PRO A 145 -16.37 -1.97 -11.29
CA PRO A 145 -15.97 -0.60 -11.01
C PRO A 145 -17.19 0.33 -10.95
N ILE A 146 -17.14 1.28 -10.04
CA ILE A 146 -18.13 2.37 -9.94
C ILE A 146 -17.44 3.70 -10.22
N THR A 147 -18.22 4.71 -10.63
CA THR A 147 -17.69 6.04 -10.94
C THR A 147 -16.98 6.64 -9.72
N CYS A 148 -15.75 7.09 -9.91
CA CYS A 148 -15.03 7.77 -8.86
C CYS A 148 -15.65 9.16 -8.61
N PRO A 149 -16.10 9.49 -7.39
CA PRO A 149 -16.74 10.77 -7.13
C PRO A 149 -15.73 11.94 -7.16
N HIS A 150 -14.43 11.65 -6.99
CA HIS A 150 -13.39 12.66 -6.79
C HIS A 150 -12.16 12.32 -7.62
N HIS A 151 -11.98 13.04 -8.73
CA HIS A 151 -10.81 12.83 -9.58
C HIS A 151 -9.54 13.40 -8.95
N ALA A 152 -8.44 12.68 -9.15
CA ALA A 152 -7.09 13.14 -8.91
C ALA A 152 -6.50 13.67 -10.23
N HIS A 153 -5.73 14.74 -10.14
CA HIS A 153 -5.09 15.39 -11.27
C HIS A 153 -3.63 15.68 -10.94
N ALA A 154 -2.73 15.34 -11.88
CA ALA A 154 -1.38 15.87 -11.89
C ALA A 154 -1.23 16.87 -13.02
N PHE A 155 -0.57 18.01 -12.77
CA PHE A 155 -0.24 18.97 -13.82
C PHE A 155 0.96 19.83 -13.43
N LYS A 156 1.58 20.45 -14.42
CA LYS A 156 2.68 21.39 -14.20
C LYS A 156 2.17 22.83 -14.33
N LYS A 157 2.60 23.72 -13.42
CA LYS A 157 2.33 25.16 -13.50
C LYS A 157 3.59 25.93 -13.12
N GLY A 158 4.23 26.55 -14.12
CA GLY A 158 5.53 27.19 -13.94
C GLY A 158 6.61 26.18 -13.56
N GLN A 159 7.29 26.42 -12.44
CA GLN A 159 8.34 25.54 -11.89
C GLN A 159 7.80 24.47 -10.93
N LEU A 160 6.48 24.41 -10.71
CA LEU A 160 5.87 23.51 -9.74
C LEU A 160 5.08 22.38 -10.42
N HIS A 161 5.16 21.19 -9.84
CA HIS A 161 4.32 20.03 -10.15
C HIS A 161 3.21 19.94 -9.11
N TRP A 162 1.99 19.81 -9.56
CA TRP A 162 0.81 19.83 -8.70
C TRP A 162 0.15 18.46 -8.68
N LEU A 163 -0.24 18.01 -7.49
CA LEU A 163 -1.18 16.94 -7.28
C LEU A 163 -2.42 17.52 -6.62
N LYS A 164 -3.58 17.34 -7.24
CA LYS A 164 -4.84 17.94 -6.77
C LYS A 164 -6.00 16.96 -6.87
N ASN A 165 -6.85 16.97 -5.86
CA ASN A 165 -8.20 16.38 -5.93
C ASN A 165 -9.23 17.35 -5.32
N LYS A 166 -10.44 16.87 -5.04
CA LYS A 166 -11.50 17.70 -4.43
C LYS A 166 -11.19 18.15 -3.00
N ILE A 167 -10.37 17.41 -2.27
CA ILE A 167 -10.13 17.60 -0.83
C ILE A 167 -8.84 18.39 -0.62
N VAL A 168 -7.76 18.09 -1.35
CA VAL A 168 -6.44 18.69 -1.14
C VAL A 168 -5.77 19.09 -2.47
N SER A 169 -4.90 20.08 -2.39
CA SER A 169 -3.91 20.36 -3.44
C SER A 169 -2.51 20.50 -2.83
N ALA A 170 -1.56 19.77 -3.41
CA ALA A 170 -0.15 19.80 -3.04
C ALA A 170 0.69 20.27 -4.23
N ALA A 171 1.69 21.12 -3.96
CA ALA A 171 2.66 21.59 -4.95
C ALA A 171 4.06 21.14 -4.57
N PHE A 172 4.79 20.64 -5.56
CA PHE A 172 6.15 20.14 -5.44
C PHE A 172 7.06 20.95 -6.33
N ASP A 173 8.24 21.30 -5.81
CA ASP A 173 9.28 21.91 -6.63
C ASP A 173 9.91 20.89 -7.59
N TYR A 174 10.90 21.32 -8.36
CA TYR A 174 11.60 20.44 -9.28
C TYR A 174 12.44 19.38 -8.54
N GLU A 175 12.74 19.56 -7.25
CA GLU A 175 13.48 18.65 -6.35
C GLU A 175 12.58 17.61 -5.67
N GLY A 176 11.26 17.66 -5.85
CA GLY A 176 10.32 16.72 -5.25
C GLY A 176 9.95 17.08 -3.81
N ARG A 177 10.34 18.26 -3.36
CA ARG A 177 10.00 18.78 -2.05
C ARG A 177 8.65 19.47 -2.13
N MET A 178 7.80 19.22 -1.14
CA MET A 178 6.47 19.81 -1.07
C MET A 178 6.56 21.24 -0.54
N THR A 179 6.22 22.22 -1.38
CA THR A 179 6.26 23.64 -1.04
C THR A 179 4.90 24.15 -0.54
N GLN A 180 3.82 23.49 -0.94
CA GLN A 180 2.46 23.88 -0.58
C GLN A 180 1.60 22.65 -0.36
N LEU A 181 0.73 22.72 0.65
CA LEU A 181 -0.33 21.75 0.89
C LEU A 181 -1.54 22.49 1.45
N HIS A 182 -2.63 22.45 0.69
CA HIS A 182 -3.88 23.13 1.02
C HIS A 182 -5.01 22.13 1.14
N LEU A 183 -5.84 22.30 2.17
CA LEU A 183 -7.16 21.68 2.27
C LEU A 183 -8.16 22.59 1.55
N HIS A 184 -8.98 22.03 0.67
CA HIS A 184 -9.95 22.82 -0.09
C HIS A 184 -11.02 23.38 0.86
N GLY A 185 -11.27 24.69 0.76
CA GLY A 185 -12.15 25.43 1.68
C GLY A 185 -11.41 26.08 2.86
N ASP A 186 -10.10 25.88 2.98
CA ASP A 186 -9.21 26.61 3.91
C ASP A 186 -8.19 27.42 3.10
N ASP A 187 -7.92 28.66 3.50
CA ASP A 187 -6.94 29.54 2.85
C ASP A 187 -5.51 29.34 3.41
N ARG A 188 -5.34 28.44 4.39
CA ARG A 188 -4.05 28.16 5.00
C ARG A 188 -3.21 27.20 4.16
N ASN A 189 -1.92 27.52 4.02
CA ASN A 189 -0.90 26.57 3.60
C ASN A 189 -0.41 25.81 4.83
N ALA A 190 -0.49 24.47 4.81
CA ALA A 190 0.05 23.64 5.88
C ALA A 190 1.59 23.63 5.91
N ILE A 191 2.24 24.03 4.82
CA ILE A 191 3.69 24.19 4.76
C ILE A 191 4.06 25.63 5.13
N SER A 192 4.88 25.77 6.18
CA SER A 192 5.37 27.08 6.62
C SER A 192 6.28 27.72 5.56
N LYS A 193 6.26 29.05 5.51
CA LYS A 193 7.16 29.82 4.66
C LYS A 193 8.61 29.42 4.92
N ASP A 194 9.39 29.21 3.86
CA ASP A 194 10.80 28.80 3.87
C ASP A 194 11.07 27.35 4.32
N TYR A 195 10.02 26.56 4.60
CA TYR A 195 10.10 25.13 4.88
C TYR A 195 9.56 24.30 3.73
N HIS A 196 9.95 23.03 3.72
CA HIS A 196 9.48 22.06 2.75
C HIS A 196 8.97 20.79 3.45
N GLY A 197 7.83 20.28 3.01
CA GLY A 197 7.45 18.89 3.28
C GLY A 197 8.18 17.92 2.36
N ASN A 198 8.13 16.63 2.66
CA ASN A 198 8.77 15.58 1.84
C ASN A 198 10.26 15.88 1.52
N GLN A 199 11.01 16.41 2.50
CA GLN A 199 12.43 16.73 2.32
C GLN A 199 13.29 15.60 2.89
N PHE A 200 14.16 15.03 2.06
CA PHE A 200 15.19 14.10 2.52
C PHE A 200 16.33 14.84 3.22
N VAL A 201 16.81 14.25 4.30
CA VAL A 201 17.83 14.81 5.17
C VAL A 201 18.71 13.67 5.67
N ILE A 202 20.01 13.91 5.72
CA ILE A 202 20.98 13.01 6.34
C ILE A 202 21.42 13.61 7.68
N PHE A 203 21.58 12.76 8.68
CA PHE A 203 22.16 13.08 9.98
C PHE A 203 23.36 12.15 10.20
N ASP A 204 24.38 12.63 10.89
CA ASP A 204 25.48 11.80 11.35
C ASP A 204 25.02 11.08 12.61
N ASP A 205 24.90 9.76 12.54
CA ASP A 205 24.45 8.90 13.64
C ASP A 205 25.67 8.21 14.26
N ILE A 206 26.22 8.83 15.31
CA ILE A 206 27.38 8.35 16.06
C ILE A 206 27.01 8.37 17.54
N PRO A 207 26.48 7.28 18.11
CA PRO A 207 26.08 7.22 19.51
C PRO A 207 27.27 7.00 20.46
N LEU A 208 27.02 7.07 21.77
CA LEU A 208 28.06 6.93 22.80
C LEU A 208 28.45 5.47 23.08
N PHE A 209 27.47 4.56 23.10
CA PHE A 209 27.67 3.20 23.57
C PHE A 209 27.09 2.12 22.66
N TRP A 210 25.87 2.31 22.13
CA TRP A 210 25.15 1.23 21.45
C TRP A 210 24.61 1.65 20.07
N ASP A 211 25.41 1.43 19.02
CA ASP A 211 25.13 1.79 17.62
C ASP A 211 23.74 1.36 17.08
N ALA A 212 23.19 0.24 17.56
CA ALA A 212 21.92 -0.30 17.11
C ALA A 212 20.74 -0.05 18.08
N TRP A 213 20.97 0.65 19.19
CA TRP A 213 19.95 0.99 20.19
C TRP A 213 19.76 2.49 20.37
N ASP A 214 20.86 3.24 20.33
CA ASP A 214 20.86 4.64 20.68
C ASP A 214 20.89 5.53 19.46
N VAL A 215 20.09 6.59 19.49
CA VAL A 215 20.27 7.78 18.66
C VAL A 215 20.36 8.95 19.62
N MET A 216 21.50 9.65 19.62
CA MET A 216 21.77 10.70 20.59
C MET A 216 21.17 12.03 20.14
N ASP A 217 20.70 12.86 21.07
CA ASP A 217 20.06 14.15 20.77
C ASP A 217 20.91 15.08 19.90
N TYR A 218 22.23 15.11 20.11
CA TYR A 218 23.18 15.91 19.33
C TYR A 218 23.23 15.54 17.84
N HIS A 219 22.75 14.37 17.40
CA HIS A 219 22.68 14.05 15.96
C HIS A 219 21.89 15.13 15.19
N LEU A 220 20.89 15.77 15.84
CA LEU A 220 20.06 16.82 15.24
C LEU A 220 20.87 18.05 14.80
N GLU A 221 22.04 18.28 15.39
CA GLU A 221 22.95 19.37 15.02
C GLU A 221 23.67 19.11 13.69
N THR A 222 23.70 17.86 13.23
CA THR A 222 24.41 17.42 12.02
C THR A 222 23.51 17.38 10.78
N ARG A 223 22.31 17.99 10.87
CA ARG A 223 21.28 18.00 9.83
C ARG A 223 21.81 18.48 8.47
N LYS A 224 21.81 17.60 7.46
CA LYS A 224 22.25 17.87 6.08
C LYS A 224 21.10 17.62 5.09
N PRO A 225 20.33 18.64 4.69
CA PRO A 225 19.30 18.49 3.66
C PRO A 225 19.91 18.06 2.33
N ILE A 226 19.26 17.12 1.67
CA ILE A 226 19.67 16.69 0.33
C ILE A 226 19.09 17.67 -0.69
N ASN A 227 19.97 18.52 -1.23
CA ASN A 227 19.64 19.55 -2.20
C ASN A 227 20.24 19.26 -3.60
N GLU A 228 20.97 18.15 -3.75
CA GLU A 228 21.63 17.76 -5.00
C GLU A 228 20.89 16.58 -5.66
N LYS A 229 20.89 16.55 -6.99
CA LYS A 229 20.04 15.66 -7.79
C LYS A 229 20.81 14.63 -8.58
N LEU A 230 20.18 13.46 -8.70
CA LEU A 230 20.41 12.51 -9.80
C LEU A 230 19.31 12.61 -10.88
N GLN A 231 18.05 12.95 -10.54
CA GLN A 231 16.92 13.05 -11.48
C GLN A 231 15.92 14.18 -11.15
N HIS A 232 15.10 14.56 -12.13
CA HIS A 232 14.05 15.57 -11.99
C HIS A 232 12.67 14.95 -11.82
N VAL A 233 11.84 15.62 -11.01
CA VAL A 233 10.43 15.25 -10.84
C VAL A 233 9.74 15.24 -12.20
N LYS A 234 8.99 14.18 -12.45
CA LYS A 234 8.09 14.03 -13.59
C LYS A 234 6.74 13.52 -13.12
N ILE A 235 5.72 13.79 -13.92
CA ILE A 235 4.38 13.24 -13.70
C ILE A 235 4.38 11.80 -14.21
N LEU A 236 3.94 10.86 -13.36
CA LEU A 236 3.81 9.45 -13.71
C LEU A 236 2.38 9.08 -14.08
N ASP A 237 1.43 9.43 -13.22
CA ASP A 237 0.00 9.24 -13.45
C ASP A 237 -0.70 10.60 -13.41
N GLU A 238 -1.56 10.88 -14.39
CA GLU A 238 -2.30 12.15 -14.47
C GLU A 238 -3.70 12.08 -13.85
N GLY A 239 -4.24 10.89 -13.62
CA GLY A 239 -5.62 10.68 -13.18
C GLY A 239 -6.45 9.86 -14.18
N PRO A 240 -7.77 9.76 -14.00
CA PRO A 240 -8.56 10.45 -12.97
C PRO A 240 -8.63 9.73 -11.61
N LEU A 241 -8.27 8.44 -11.53
CA LEU A 241 -8.35 7.67 -10.28
C LEU A 241 -7.15 7.89 -9.36
N ARG A 242 -5.96 8.01 -9.95
CA ARG A 242 -4.70 8.26 -9.23
C ARG A 242 -3.83 9.20 -10.03
N ALA A 243 -3.29 10.19 -9.34
CA ALA A 243 -2.26 11.08 -9.86
C ALA A 243 -0.97 10.87 -9.03
N SER A 244 0.19 10.85 -9.68
CA SER A 244 1.46 10.54 -9.03
C SER A 244 2.64 11.24 -9.69
N LEU A 245 3.70 11.46 -8.90
CA LEU A 245 4.98 12.03 -9.32
C LEU A 245 6.10 11.02 -9.01
N GLU A 246 7.19 11.07 -9.77
CA GLU A 246 8.48 10.39 -9.50
C GLU A 246 9.63 11.37 -9.64
#